data_AF-A0A914C6S6-F1
#
_entry.id   AF-A0A914C6S6-F1
#
_cell.length_a   1.000
_cell.length_b   1.000
_cell.length_c   1.000
_cell.angle_alpha   90.00
_cell.angle_beta   90.00
_cell.angle_gamma   90.00
#
_symmetry.space_group_name_H-M   'P 1'
#
loop_
_entity.id
_entity.type
_entity.pdbx_description
1 polymer ?
#
loop_
_entity_poly.entity_id
_entity_poly.type
_entity_poly.pdbx_seq_one_letter_code
_entity_poly.pdbx_strand_id
1 'polypeptide(L)'
;MFLIAIIDMIELPFNSVISGIQCATACWYSGCMTCIFLAFNRLFELCFPKFAEKLYGGWRIYVWLAIPVLELIWCALFEKPALYSIKLHAWFFNPFELVEDLRYPTPLTSHFHIFHNSLTMILMSGSYFALIVFMYVKYRFYQAETVSNLQKLMTIQAVLVCFEMCVAAGICILMQHVRLPTILAVIAHVGWIMVN
;
A
#
# COMPACT_ATOMS: atom_id res chain seq x y z
N MET A 1 6.97 -35.31 27.34
CA MET A 1 5.86 -34.40 27.71
C MET A 1 6.38 -33.01 28.11
N PHE A 2 7.31 -32.88 29.07
CA PHE A 2 7.93 -31.59 29.42
C PHE A 2 8.72 -30.92 28.27
N LEU A 3 9.48 -31.70 27.49
CA LEU A 3 10.22 -31.16 26.34
C LEU A 3 9.28 -30.63 25.23
N ILE A 4 8.15 -31.30 25.01
CA ILE A 4 7.13 -30.90 24.04
C ILE A 4 6.45 -29.63 24.51
N ALA A 5 6.10 -29.53 25.80
CA ALA A 5 5.53 -28.30 26.37
C ALA A 5 6.50 -27.09 26.32
N ILE A 6 7.82 -27.33 26.43
CA ILE A 6 8.84 -26.28 26.28
C ILE A 6 9.00 -25.86 24.82
N ILE A 7 8.96 -26.82 23.88
CA ILE A 7 8.94 -26.53 22.43
C ILE A 7 7.69 -25.75 22.07
N ASP A 8 6.51 -26.19 22.51
CA ASP A 8 5.23 -25.50 22.29
C ASP A 8 5.24 -24.10 22.93
N MET A 9 5.82 -23.92 24.12
CA MET A 9 5.95 -22.59 24.77
C MET A 9 6.91 -21.64 24.03
N ILE A 10 7.86 -22.15 23.26
CA ILE A 10 8.79 -21.34 22.46
C ILE A 10 8.21 -21.09 21.06
N GLU A 11 7.52 -22.08 20.48
CA GLU A 11 6.89 -21.99 19.17
C GLU A 11 5.62 -21.14 19.17
N LEU A 12 4.80 -21.16 20.21
CA LEU A 12 3.59 -20.31 20.34
C LEU A 12 3.87 -18.80 20.22
N PRO A 13 4.83 -18.22 20.97
CA PRO A 13 5.18 -16.81 20.84
C PRO A 13 5.90 -16.52 19.51
N PHE A 14 6.70 -17.46 18.98
CA PHE A 14 7.39 -17.28 17.71
C PHE A 14 6.41 -17.28 16.52
N ASN A 15 5.49 -18.24 16.48
CA ASN A 15 4.45 -18.35 15.45
C ASN A 15 3.47 -17.18 15.53
N SER A 16 3.14 -16.70 16.74
CA SER A 16 2.28 -15.52 16.89
C SER A 16 2.97 -14.24 16.41
N VAL A 17 4.26 -14.05 16.67
CA VAL A 17 5.05 -12.92 16.13
C VAL A 17 5.14 -12.97 14.60
N ILE A 18 5.41 -14.13 14.00
CA ILE A 18 5.44 -14.29 12.54
C ILE A 18 4.06 -13.98 11.95
N SER A 19 2.98 -14.51 12.55
CA SER A 19 1.63 -14.25 12.07
C SER A 19 1.26 -12.76 12.15
N GLY A 20 1.65 -12.05 13.22
CA GLY A 20 1.42 -10.61 13.35
C GLY A 20 2.16 -9.80 12.28
N ILE A 21 3.41 -10.17 11.98
CA ILE A 21 4.20 -9.55 10.92
C ILE A 21 3.58 -9.80 9.53
N GLN A 22 3.08 -11.01 9.31
CA GLN A 22 2.41 -11.37 8.07
C GLN A 22 1.11 -10.58 7.89
N CYS A 23 0.32 -10.40 8.95
CA CYS A 23 -0.86 -9.54 8.94
C CYS A 23 -0.51 -8.08 8.62
N ALA A 24 0.56 -7.52 9.21
CA ALA A 24 0.99 -6.15 8.90
C ALA A 24 1.37 -6.00 7.41
N THR A 25 2.06 -6.99 6.85
CA THR A 25 2.42 -7.04 5.43
C THR A 25 1.16 -7.16 4.56
N ALA A 26 0.16 -7.94 4.98
CA ALA A 26 -1.10 -8.06 4.27
C ALA A 26 -1.93 -6.77 4.28
N CYS A 27 -1.99 -6.07 5.44
CA CYS A 27 -2.65 -4.78 5.58
C CYS A 27 -2.03 -3.73 4.67
N TRP A 28 -0.70 -3.77 4.49
CA TRP A 28 -0.01 -2.90 3.53
C TRP A 28 -0.55 -3.09 2.11
N TYR A 29 -0.54 -4.32 1.59
CA TYR A 29 -1.01 -4.61 0.23
C TYR A 29 -2.47 -4.19 0.03
N SER A 30 -3.36 -4.63 0.94
CA SER A 30 -4.78 -4.29 0.92
C SER A 30 -5.03 -2.77 1.00
N GLY A 31 -4.24 -2.05 1.81
CA GLY A 31 -4.32 -0.59 1.93
C GLY A 31 -3.96 0.11 0.63
N CYS A 32 -2.86 -0.31 -0.01
CA CYS A 32 -2.46 0.18 -1.33
C CYS A 32 -3.53 -0.09 -2.40
N MET A 33 -4.09 -1.30 -2.45
CA MET A 33 -5.16 -1.64 -3.40
C MET A 33 -6.43 -0.82 -3.18
N THR A 34 -6.80 -0.58 -1.92
CA THR A 34 -7.91 0.30 -1.56
C THR A 34 -7.67 1.73 -2.06
N CYS A 35 -6.44 2.25 -1.92
CA CYS A 35 -6.06 3.56 -2.42
C CYS A 35 -6.13 3.66 -3.95
N ILE A 36 -5.74 2.61 -4.67
CA ILE A 36 -5.88 2.55 -6.13
C ILE A 36 -7.36 2.68 -6.54
N PHE A 37 -8.26 1.91 -5.91
CA PHE A 37 -9.68 1.99 -6.22
C PHE A 37 -10.30 3.33 -5.81
N LEU A 38 -9.86 3.91 -4.69
CA LEU A 38 -10.28 5.23 -4.28
C LEU A 38 -9.86 6.29 -5.32
N ALA A 39 -8.63 6.22 -5.82
CA ALA A 39 -8.13 7.15 -6.84
C ALA A 39 -8.92 7.04 -8.16
N PHE A 40 -9.22 5.82 -8.62
CA PHE A 40 -10.08 5.61 -9.78
C PHE A 40 -11.51 6.06 -9.56
N ASN A 41 -12.07 5.81 -8.38
CA ASN A 41 -13.41 6.27 -8.02
C ASN A 41 -13.52 7.79 -8.14
N ARG A 42 -12.56 8.54 -7.58
CA ARG A 42 -12.51 10.02 -7.68
C ARG A 42 -12.28 10.51 -9.10
N LEU A 43 -11.39 9.85 -9.84
CA LEU A 43 -11.14 10.18 -11.24
C LEU A 43 -12.43 10.05 -12.06
N PHE A 44 -13.12 8.91 -11.98
CA PHE A 44 -14.33 8.69 -12.75
C PHE A 44 -15.50 9.54 -12.26
N GLU A 45 -15.65 9.77 -10.95
CA GLU A 45 -16.72 10.62 -10.42
C GLU A 45 -16.63 12.05 -10.96
N LEU A 46 -15.42 12.61 -11.03
CA LEU A 46 -15.21 13.98 -11.50
C LEU A 46 -15.20 14.09 -13.03
N CYS A 47 -14.65 13.09 -13.72
CA CYS A 47 -14.47 13.11 -15.17
C CYS A 47 -15.68 12.58 -15.94
N PHE A 48 -16.29 11.50 -15.44
CA PHE A 48 -17.33 10.74 -16.12
C PHE A 48 -18.40 10.24 -15.13
N PRO A 49 -19.20 11.13 -14.53
CA PRO A 49 -20.10 10.80 -13.42
C PRO A 49 -21.10 9.68 -13.74
N LYS A 50 -21.64 9.64 -14.96
CA LYS A 50 -22.54 8.54 -15.40
C LYS A 50 -21.84 7.18 -15.45
N PHE A 51 -20.56 7.16 -15.82
CA PHE A 51 -19.75 5.96 -15.85
C PHE A 51 -19.35 5.53 -14.44
N ALA A 52 -19.00 6.48 -13.57
CA ALA A 52 -18.74 6.23 -12.16
C ALA A 52 -19.95 5.60 -11.46
N GLU A 53 -21.16 6.13 -11.69
CA GLU A 53 -22.41 5.57 -11.15
C GLU A 53 -22.65 4.13 -11.66
N LYS A 54 -22.28 3.84 -12.92
CA LYS A 54 -22.38 2.48 -13.46
C LYS A 54 -21.39 1.50 -12.81
N LEU A 55 -20.20 1.96 -12.43
CA LEU A 55 -19.16 1.11 -11.83
C LEU A 55 -19.29 0.97 -10.32
N TYR A 56 -19.60 2.06 -9.62
CA TYR A 56 -19.55 2.16 -8.16
C TYR A 56 -20.92 2.43 -7.51
N GLY A 57 -21.98 2.67 -8.29
CA GLY A 57 -23.29 2.99 -7.74
C GLY A 57 -23.99 1.80 -7.08
N GLY A 58 -24.62 2.05 -5.92
CA GLY A 58 -25.37 1.06 -5.16
C GLY A 58 -24.49 -0.07 -4.63
N TRP A 59 -24.92 -1.32 -4.79
CA TRP A 59 -24.20 -2.48 -4.25
C TRP A 59 -22.88 -2.80 -4.97
N ARG A 60 -22.66 -2.24 -6.17
CA ARG A 60 -21.47 -2.54 -6.99
C ARG A 60 -20.17 -2.08 -6.35
N ILE A 61 -20.19 -1.04 -5.51
CA ILE A 61 -19.00 -0.63 -4.73
C ILE A 61 -18.49 -1.77 -3.85
N TYR A 62 -19.37 -2.62 -3.30
CA TYR A 62 -18.96 -3.74 -2.44
C TYR A 62 -18.20 -4.81 -3.22
N VAL A 63 -18.44 -4.96 -4.53
CA VAL A 63 -17.65 -5.85 -5.39
C VAL A 63 -16.21 -5.35 -5.50
N TRP A 64 -16.03 -4.04 -5.66
CA TRP A 64 -14.70 -3.43 -5.71
C TRP A 64 -13.99 -3.48 -4.36
N LEU A 65 -14.73 -3.32 -3.25
CA LEU A 65 -14.19 -3.46 -1.89
C LEU A 65 -13.90 -4.91 -1.51
N ALA A 66 -14.51 -5.89 -2.15
CA ALA A 66 -14.19 -7.30 -1.92
C ALA A 66 -12.77 -7.65 -2.39
N ILE A 67 -12.26 -6.97 -3.43
CA ILE A 67 -10.91 -7.24 -3.98
C ILE A 67 -9.80 -6.99 -2.94
N PRO A 68 -9.67 -5.81 -2.29
CA PRO A 68 -8.66 -5.61 -1.25
C PRO A 68 -8.86 -6.54 -0.05
N VAL A 69 -10.10 -6.91 0.29
CA VAL A 69 -10.36 -7.91 1.35
C VAL A 69 -9.84 -9.30 0.98
N LEU A 70 -10.05 -9.74 -0.26
CA LEU A 70 -9.52 -11.01 -0.75
C LEU A 70 -7.99 -10.98 -0.82
N GLU A 71 -7.40 -9.85 -1.23
CA GLU A 71 -5.96 -9.65 -1.22
C GLU A 71 -5.39 -9.68 0.21
N LEU A 72 -6.06 -9.04 1.17
CA LEU A 72 -5.70 -9.11 2.59
C LEU A 72 -5.63 -10.57 3.07
N ILE A 73 -6.68 -11.36 2.79
CA ILE A 73 -6.74 -12.76 3.19
C ILE A 73 -5.64 -13.57 2.50
N TRP A 74 -5.44 -13.39 1.20
CA TRP A 74 -4.43 -14.11 0.45
C TRP A 74 -3.01 -13.78 0.95
N CYS A 75 -2.68 -12.49 1.11
CA CYS A 75 -1.38 -12.07 1.62
C CYS A 75 -1.15 -12.54 3.06
N ALA A 76 -2.17 -12.50 3.92
CA ALA A 76 -2.06 -12.95 5.30
C ALA A 76 -1.78 -14.45 5.43
N LEU A 77 -2.19 -15.26 4.44
CA LEU A 77 -2.01 -16.72 4.47
C LEU A 77 -0.77 -17.20 3.68
N PHE A 78 -0.43 -16.52 2.58
CA PHE A 78 0.50 -17.07 1.59
C PHE A 78 1.74 -16.20 1.33
N GLU A 79 1.69 -14.89 1.57
CA GLU A 79 2.82 -14.01 1.26
C GLU A 79 3.90 -14.11 2.35
N LYS A 80 5.17 -13.94 1.96
CA LYS A 80 6.28 -14.01 2.91
C LYS A 80 6.23 -12.81 3.87
N PRO A 81 6.45 -13.00 5.19
CA PRO A 81 6.50 -11.89 6.12
C PRO A 81 7.72 -11.00 5.84
N ALA A 82 7.51 -9.68 5.74
CA ALA A 82 8.62 -8.75 5.78
C ALA A 82 9.10 -8.60 7.22
N LEU A 83 10.38 -8.81 7.52
CA LEU A 83 10.92 -8.71 8.88
C LEU A 83 11.43 -7.30 9.16
N TYR A 84 11.11 -6.75 10.32
CA TYR A 84 11.59 -5.43 10.73
C TYR A 84 13.02 -5.50 11.25
N SER A 85 13.91 -4.70 10.66
CA SER A 85 15.26 -4.47 11.15
C SER A 85 15.29 -3.27 12.09
N ILE A 86 15.65 -3.48 13.36
CA ILE A 86 15.92 -2.36 14.28
C ILE A 86 17.13 -1.55 13.79
N LYS A 87 18.16 -2.23 13.27
CA LYS A 87 19.42 -1.60 12.82
C LYS A 87 19.23 -0.72 11.59
N LEU A 88 18.39 -1.16 10.65
CA LEU A 88 18.13 -0.44 9.40
C LEU A 88 16.81 0.36 9.46
N HIS A 89 16.08 0.30 10.57
CA HIS A 89 14.79 0.96 10.80
C HIS A 89 13.76 0.72 9.69
N ALA A 90 13.73 -0.47 9.09
CA ALA A 90 12.93 -0.77 7.91
C ALA A 90 12.54 -2.25 7.81
N TRP A 91 11.52 -2.53 6.99
CA TRP A 91 11.02 -3.88 6.71
C TRP A 91 11.72 -4.49 5.50
N PHE A 92 12.21 -5.73 5.63
CA PHE A 92 12.92 -6.45 4.57
C PHE A 92 12.38 -7.87 4.39
N PHE A 93 12.25 -8.30 3.13
CA PHE A 93 11.91 -9.69 2.81
C PHE A 93 13.12 -10.62 2.84
N ASN A 94 14.33 -10.06 2.69
CA ASN A 94 15.58 -10.79 2.81
C ASN A 94 16.08 -10.74 4.26
N PRO A 95 16.03 -11.84 5.02
CA PRO A 95 16.51 -11.86 6.41
C PRO A 95 18.04 -11.70 6.50
N PHE A 96 18.79 -11.95 5.42
CA PHE A 96 20.25 -11.86 5.43
C PHE A 96 20.77 -10.43 5.30
N GLU A 97 19.94 -9.47 4.88
CA GLU A 97 20.29 -8.04 5.00
C GLU A 97 20.47 -7.60 6.47
N LEU A 98 20.02 -8.43 7.42
CA LEU A 98 20.15 -8.23 8.86
C LEU A 98 21.51 -8.73 9.42
N VAL A 99 22.29 -9.49 8.64
CA VAL A 99 23.54 -10.13 9.08
C VAL A 99 24.71 -9.56 8.27
N GLU A 100 25.64 -8.85 8.93
CA GLU A 100 26.68 -8.06 8.25
C GLU A 100 27.66 -8.87 7.40
N ASP A 101 27.86 -10.15 7.70
CA ASP A 101 28.88 -11.01 7.08
C ASP A 101 28.32 -12.02 6.05
N LEU A 102 27.00 -12.05 5.82
CA LEU A 102 26.35 -12.96 4.88
C LEU A 102 25.72 -12.19 3.72
N ARG A 103 26.55 -11.68 2.80
CA ARG A 103 26.06 -11.27 1.48
C ARG A 103 25.81 -12.52 0.64
N TYR A 104 24.58 -13.02 0.67
CA TYR A 104 24.16 -14.00 -0.32
C TYR A 104 24.22 -13.36 -1.73
N PRO A 105 24.73 -14.06 -2.76
CA PRO A 105 24.89 -13.51 -4.11
C PRO A 105 23.55 -13.18 -4.79
N THR A 106 22.43 -13.64 -4.24
CA THR A 106 21.08 -13.30 -4.72
C THR A 106 20.27 -12.68 -3.57
N PRO A 107 19.79 -11.44 -3.71
CA PRO A 107 18.91 -10.84 -2.72
C PRO A 107 17.59 -11.62 -2.71
N LEU A 108 17.17 -12.13 -1.54
CA LEU A 108 15.86 -12.76 -1.35
C LEU A 108 14.76 -11.69 -1.29
N THR A 109 14.57 -10.95 -2.39
CA THR A 109 13.49 -9.98 -2.53
C THR A 109 12.18 -10.67 -2.91
N SER A 110 11.05 -10.17 -2.43
CA SER A 110 9.74 -10.61 -2.92
C SER A 110 9.48 -9.93 -4.26
N HIS A 111 9.51 -10.70 -5.36
CA HIS A 111 9.10 -10.19 -6.67
C HIS A 111 7.66 -9.67 -6.67
N PHE A 112 6.79 -10.31 -5.88
CA PHE A 112 5.42 -9.86 -5.68
C PHE A 112 5.40 -8.46 -5.05
N HIS A 113 6.19 -8.20 -4.01
CA HIS A 113 6.29 -6.88 -3.40
C HIS A 113 6.73 -5.78 -4.37
N ILE A 114 7.78 -6.04 -5.16
CA ILE A 114 8.29 -5.07 -6.14
C ILE A 114 7.23 -4.79 -7.21
N PHE A 115 6.61 -5.85 -7.74
CA PHE A 115 5.56 -5.73 -8.75
C PHE A 115 4.36 -4.95 -8.21
N HIS A 116 3.86 -5.34 -7.04
CA HIS A 116 2.70 -4.71 -6.42
C HIS A 116 2.95 -3.23 -6.15
N ASN A 117 4.05 -2.87 -5.48
CA ASN A 117 4.36 -1.46 -5.20
C ASN A 117 4.59 -0.65 -6.49
N SER A 118 5.19 -1.25 -7.52
CA SER A 118 5.36 -0.59 -8.82
C SER A 118 4.02 -0.29 -9.48
N LEU A 119 3.10 -1.27 -9.45
CA LEU A 119 1.73 -1.12 -9.94
C LEU A 119 1.00 -0.02 -9.17
N THR A 120 1.09 -0.02 -7.84
CA THR A 120 0.52 1.02 -6.97
C THR A 120 1.01 2.41 -7.39
N MET A 121 2.32 2.61 -7.53
CA MET A 121 2.89 3.89 -7.94
C MET A 121 2.39 4.35 -9.32
N ILE A 122 2.39 3.44 -10.30
CA ILE A 122 2.00 3.75 -11.68
C ILE A 122 0.51 4.13 -11.74
N LEU A 123 -0.37 3.30 -11.17
CA LEU A 123 -1.81 3.52 -11.26
C LEU A 123 -2.23 4.78 -10.49
N MET A 124 -1.68 4.99 -9.30
CA MET A 124 -2.03 6.17 -8.49
C MET A 124 -1.51 7.45 -9.12
N SER A 125 -0.23 7.51 -9.48
CA SER A 125 0.35 8.68 -10.15
C SER A 125 -0.37 8.98 -11.47
N GLY A 126 -0.66 7.95 -12.26
CA GLY A 126 -1.40 8.09 -13.52
C GLY A 126 -2.82 8.62 -13.32
N SER A 127 -3.55 8.11 -12.32
CA SER A 127 -4.91 8.57 -12.03
C SER A 127 -4.95 10.03 -11.58
N TYR A 128 -4.02 10.48 -10.74
CA TYR A 128 -3.97 11.89 -10.31
C TYR A 128 -3.48 12.83 -11.40
N PHE A 129 -2.49 12.41 -12.19
CA PHE A 129 -2.09 13.17 -13.36
C PHE A 129 -3.27 13.38 -14.32
N ALA A 130 -4.03 12.31 -14.60
CA ALA A 130 -5.23 12.40 -15.42
C ALA A 130 -6.29 13.33 -14.80
N LEU A 131 -6.50 13.26 -13.48
CA LEU A 131 -7.44 14.12 -12.76
C LEU A 131 -7.04 15.60 -12.87
N ILE A 132 -5.76 15.93 -12.67
CA ILE A 132 -5.23 17.30 -12.79
C ILE A 132 -5.41 17.82 -14.22
N VAL A 133 -5.03 17.03 -15.23
CA VAL A 133 -5.18 17.39 -16.64
C VAL A 133 -6.65 17.63 -16.99
N PHE A 134 -7.54 16.73 -16.58
CA PHE A 134 -8.97 16.86 -16.85
C PHE A 134 -9.57 18.10 -16.18
N MET A 135 -9.23 18.34 -14.91
CA MET A 135 -9.69 19.53 -14.18
C MET A 135 -9.18 20.81 -14.84
N TYR A 136 -7.93 20.84 -15.28
CA TYR A 136 -7.36 21.98 -16.00
C TYR A 136 -8.11 22.27 -17.30
N VAL A 137 -8.36 21.24 -18.12
CA VAL A 137 -9.13 21.36 -19.38
C VAL A 137 -10.56 21.81 -19.11
N LYS A 138 -11.26 21.17 -18.16
CA LYS A 138 -12.66 21.50 -17.83
C LYS A 138 -12.79 22.94 -17.33
N TYR A 139 -11.87 23.40 -16.49
CA TYR A 139 -11.84 24.78 -15.99
C TYR A 139 -11.60 25.79 -17.12
N ARG A 140 -10.67 25.50 -18.04
CA ARG A 140 -10.32 26.41 -19.14
C ARG A 140 -11.39 26.52 -20.23
N PHE A 141 -12.05 25.42 -20.58
CA PHE A 141 -12.88 25.35 -21.79
C PHE A 141 -14.39 25.31 -21.54
N TYR A 142 -14.86 24.89 -20.35
CA TYR A 142 -16.27 24.52 -20.18
C TYR A 142 -17.03 25.29 -19.09
N GLN A 143 -16.54 26.45 -18.60
CA GLN A 143 -17.16 27.27 -17.53
C GLN A 143 -17.87 26.40 -16.48
N ALA A 144 -17.06 25.67 -15.71
CA ALA A 144 -17.51 24.52 -14.95
C ALA A 144 -18.68 24.81 -13.98
N GLU A 145 -19.68 23.94 -13.99
CA GLU A 145 -20.64 23.77 -12.89
C GLU A 145 -19.90 23.63 -11.55
N THR A 146 -20.52 24.15 -10.50
CA THR A 146 -19.95 24.15 -9.15
C THR A 146 -19.91 22.73 -8.58
N VAL A 147 -18.72 22.13 -8.57
CA VAL A 147 -18.45 20.93 -7.77
C VAL A 147 -18.74 21.24 -6.30
N SER A 148 -19.48 20.36 -5.62
CA SER A 148 -19.84 20.57 -4.22
C SER A 148 -18.60 20.65 -3.32
N ASN A 149 -18.68 21.43 -2.24
CA ASN A 149 -17.58 21.55 -1.28
C ASN A 149 -17.21 20.20 -0.64
N LEU A 150 -18.19 19.33 -0.44
CA LEU A 150 -17.97 17.98 0.07
C LEU A 150 -17.13 17.14 -0.91
N GLN A 151 -17.48 17.12 -2.19
CA GLN A 151 -16.73 16.37 -3.20
C GLN A 151 -15.29 16.89 -3.35
N LYS A 152 -15.08 18.21 -3.25
CA LYS A 152 -13.74 18.80 -3.24
C LYS A 152 -12.93 18.31 -2.05
N LEU A 153 -13.51 18.36 -0.84
CA LEU A 153 -12.82 17.92 0.38
C LEU A 153 -12.47 16.42 0.32
N MET A 154 -13.42 15.58 -0.09
CA MET A 154 -13.21 14.13 -0.24
C MET A 154 -12.16 13.81 -1.30
N THR A 155 -12.08 14.60 -2.37
CA THR A 155 -11.04 14.44 -3.41
C THR A 155 -9.68 14.84 -2.85
N ILE A 156 -9.56 15.97 -2.15
CA ILE A 156 -8.30 16.42 -1.54
C ILE A 156 -7.80 15.40 -0.53
N GLN A 157 -8.68 14.91 0.35
CA GLN A 157 -8.34 13.88 1.33
C GLN A 157 -7.81 12.60 0.64
N ALA A 158 -8.50 12.14 -0.41
CA ALA A 158 -8.06 10.98 -1.18
C ALA A 158 -6.68 11.22 -1.83
N VAL A 159 -6.45 12.39 -2.43
CA VAL A 159 -5.16 12.76 -3.02
C VAL A 159 -4.03 12.70 -1.99
N LEU A 160 -4.25 13.25 -0.79
CA LEU A 160 -3.23 13.27 0.27
C LEU A 160 -2.89 11.85 0.76
N VAL A 161 -3.91 11.05 1.08
CA VAL A 161 -3.75 9.65 1.49
C VAL A 161 -3.00 8.84 0.44
N CYS A 162 -3.37 9.03 -0.83
CA CYS A 162 -2.79 8.27 -1.91
C CYS A 162 -1.38 8.75 -2.30
N PHE A 163 -1.11 10.05 -2.20
CA PHE A 163 0.24 10.58 -2.37
C PHE A 163 1.20 9.95 -1.37
N GLU A 164 0.80 9.89 -0.09
CA GLU A 164 1.62 9.28 0.96
C GLU A 164 1.89 7.80 0.67
N MET A 165 0.86 7.04 0.30
CA MET A 165 1.00 5.62 -0.08
C MET A 165 1.91 5.41 -1.29
N CYS A 166 1.88 6.32 -2.27
CA CYS A 166 2.78 6.28 -3.41
C CYS A 166 4.24 6.55 -3.02
N VAL A 167 4.48 7.53 -2.15
CA VAL A 167 5.81 7.85 -1.61
C VAL A 167 6.36 6.66 -0.83
N ALA A 168 5.55 6.10 0.07
CA ALA A 168 5.93 4.97 0.90
C ALA A 168 6.23 3.71 0.05
N ALA A 169 5.41 3.42 -0.97
CA ALA A 169 5.67 2.35 -1.93
C ALA A 169 7.01 2.51 -2.68
N GLY A 170 7.34 3.75 -3.09
CA GLY A 170 8.62 4.07 -3.71
C GLY A 170 9.80 3.86 -2.77
N ILE A 171 9.69 4.32 -1.52
CA ILE A 171 10.71 4.11 -0.49
C ILE A 171 10.90 2.60 -0.25
N CYS A 172 9.81 1.83 -0.14
CA CYS A 172 9.86 0.37 0.03
C CYS A 172 10.61 -0.35 -1.11
N ILE A 173 10.43 0.06 -2.36
CA ILE A 173 11.21 -0.48 -3.49
C ILE A 173 12.69 -0.09 -3.38
N LEU A 174 12.97 1.18 -3.08
CA LEU A 174 14.34 1.69 -2.96
C LEU A 174 15.12 0.97 -1.85
N MET A 175 14.49 0.71 -0.71
CA MET A 175 15.08 -0.02 0.41
C MET A 175 15.53 -1.44 0.04
N GLN A 176 14.91 -2.07 -0.98
CA GLN A 176 15.35 -3.39 -1.44
C GLN A 176 16.64 -3.36 -2.27
N HIS A 177 17.06 -2.18 -2.76
CA HIS A 177 18.20 -2.04 -3.68
C HIS A 177 19.37 -1.28 -3.05
N VAL A 178 19.08 -0.31 -2.18
CA VAL A 178 20.09 0.55 -1.56
C VAL A 178 19.80 0.76 -0.08
N ARG A 179 20.86 0.94 0.72
CA ARG A 179 20.72 1.37 2.12
C ARG A 179 20.27 2.83 2.14
N LEU A 180 19.09 3.08 2.70
CA LEU A 180 18.56 4.43 2.84
C LEU A 180 18.99 5.06 4.17
N PRO A 181 19.14 6.40 4.22
CA PRO A 181 19.30 7.11 5.49
C PRO A 181 18.06 6.92 6.37
N THR A 182 18.26 6.78 7.68
CA THR A 182 17.21 6.51 8.69
C THR A 182 16.02 7.48 8.60
N ILE A 183 16.27 8.75 8.25
CA ILE A 183 15.23 9.77 8.11
C ILE A 183 14.16 9.36 7.09
N LEU A 184 14.57 8.82 5.93
CA LEU A 184 13.62 8.40 4.90
C LEU A 184 12.77 7.21 5.34
N ALA A 185 13.37 6.27 6.07
CA ALA A 185 12.63 5.15 6.63
C ALA A 185 11.61 5.61 7.68
N VAL A 186 12.00 6.53 8.57
CA VAL A 186 11.09 7.11 9.58
C VAL A 186 9.92 7.85 8.92
N ILE A 187 10.18 8.65 7.88
CA ILE A 187 9.12 9.34 7.12
C ILE A 187 8.12 8.32 6.57
N ALA A 188 8.59 7.24 5.93
CA ALA A 188 7.73 6.21 5.38
C ALA A 188 6.85 5.52 6.46
N HIS A 189 7.41 5.22 7.64
CA HIS A 189 6.64 4.60 8.72
C HIS A 189 5.62 5.54 9.35
N VAL A 190 6.00 6.80 9.61
CA VAL A 190 5.08 7.81 10.14
C VAL A 190 3.94 8.05 9.16
N GLY A 191 4.27 8.16 7.86
CA GLY A 191 3.30 8.24 6.79
C GLY A 191 2.30 7.09 6.78
N TRP A 192 2.80 5.87 6.86
CA TRP A 192 1.97 4.67 6.92
C TRP A 192 1.03 4.66 8.13
N ILE A 193 1.51 5.03 9.32
CA ILE A 193 0.71 5.10 10.56
C ILE A 193 -0.35 6.21 10.48
N MET A 194 -0.06 7.34 9.83
CA MET A 194 -1.02 8.45 9.71
C MET A 194 -2.18 8.14 8.77
N VAL A 195 -2.02 7.14 7.88
CA VAL A 195 -3.00 6.80 6.85
C VAL A 195 -3.87 5.58 7.23
N ASN A 196 -3.44 4.75 8.19
CA ASN A 196 -4.18 3.58 8.67
C ASN A 196 -4.72 3.79 10.08
#